data_AF-A0A371NAJ7-F1
#
_entry.id   AF-A0A371NAJ7-F1
#
_cell.length_a   1.000
_cell.length_b   1.000
_cell.length_c   1.000
_cell.angle_alpha   90.00
_cell.angle_beta   90.00
_cell.angle_gamma   90.00
#
_symmetry.space_group_name_H-M   'P 1'
#
loop_
_entity.id
_entity.type
_entity.pdbx_description
1 polymer ?
#
loop_
_entity_poly.entity_id
_entity_poly.type
_entity_poly.pdbx_seq_one_letter_code
_entity_poly.pdbx_strand_id
1 'polypeptide(L)'
;MITPRNIFRHELIGLSVRIARSVHRDIQGISGRVVDETRNTLRIEMDDGREITVPKGIAVFHFRTPQGELVEIDGRALVARPEERIKKKFRKP
;
A
#
# COMPACT_ATOMS: atom_id res chain seq x y z
N MET A 1 -3.37 6.36 -15.67
CA MET A 1 -3.61 7.33 -14.58
C MET A 1 -4.05 6.56 -13.34
N ILE A 2 -3.32 6.73 -12.23
CA ILE A 2 -3.66 6.13 -10.93
C ILE A 2 -4.75 7.00 -10.29
N THR A 3 -5.86 6.39 -9.93
CA THR A 3 -7.02 7.01 -9.30
C THR A 3 -7.43 6.21 -8.06
N PRO A 4 -8.20 6.79 -7.14
CA PRO A 4 -8.72 6.07 -5.97
C PRO A 4 -9.47 4.79 -6.34
N ARG A 5 -10.12 4.77 -7.51
CA ARG A 5 -10.93 3.65 -8.00
C ARG A 5 -10.14 2.52 -8.65
N ASN A 6 -8.87 2.72 -9.02
CA ASN A 6 -8.09 1.73 -9.76
C ASN A 6 -6.69 1.47 -9.20
N ILE A 7 -6.25 2.22 -8.18
CA ILE A 7 -4.91 2.10 -7.58
C ILE A 7 -4.56 0.67 -7.17
N PHE A 8 -5.52 -0.11 -6.67
CA PHE A 8 -5.32 -1.51 -6.31
C PHE A 8 -4.97 -2.44 -7.49
N ARG A 9 -5.11 -1.97 -8.75
CA ARG A 9 -4.66 -2.65 -9.98
C ARG A 9 -3.38 -2.06 -10.59
N HIS A 10 -2.89 -0.94 -10.06
CA HIS A 10 -1.70 -0.27 -10.56
C HIS A 10 -0.45 -0.69 -9.79
N GLU A 11 0.69 -0.28 -10.31
CA GLU A 11 1.96 -0.36 -9.60
C GLU A 11 1.89 0.46 -8.32
N LEU A 12 2.30 -0.15 -7.20
CA LEU A 12 2.36 0.51 -5.90
C LEU A 12 3.80 0.95 -5.60
N ILE A 13 4.80 0.30 -6.19
CA ILE A 13 6.20 0.69 -6.07
C ILE A 13 6.38 2.13 -6.56
N GLY A 14 7.11 2.91 -5.78
CA GLY A 14 7.34 4.33 -6.02
C GLY A 14 6.28 5.27 -5.45
N LEU A 15 5.11 4.78 -5.00
CA LEU A 15 4.12 5.62 -4.35
C LEU A 15 4.51 5.98 -2.91
N SER A 16 4.18 7.20 -2.50
CA SER A 16 4.23 7.58 -1.09
C SER A 16 3.08 6.91 -0.34
N VAL A 17 3.40 6.34 0.82
CA VAL A 17 2.45 5.59 1.65
C VAL A 17 2.63 5.95 3.12
N ARG A 18 1.52 5.93 3.86
CA ARG A 18 1.49 5.99 5.32
C ARG A 18 0.67 4.84 5.88
N ILE A 19 1.14 4.24 6.97
CA ILE A 19 0.40 3.19 7.69
C ILE A 19 -0.63 3.87 8.60
N ALA A 20 -1.89 3.91 8.16
CA ALA A 20 -2.96 4.58 8.89
C ALA A 20 -3.40 3.80 10.13
N ARG A 21 -3.49 2.47 10.00
CA ARG A 21 -3.82 1.54 11.08
C ARG A 21 -3.06 0.23 10.88
N SER A 22 -2.74 -0.44 11.97
CA SER A 22 -2.19 -1.80 11.94
C SER A 22 -2.46 -2.52 13.24
N VAL A 23 -2.52 -3.85 13.21
CA VAL A 23 -2.58 -4.67 14.43
C VAL A 23 -1.37 -4.41 15.33
N HIS A 24 -0.19 -4.19 14.74
CA HIS A 24 1.01 -3.75 15.47
C HIS A 24 1.01 -2.23 15.59
N ARG A 25 0.88 -1.70 16.81
CA ARG A 25 0.76 -0.26 17.05
C ARG A 25 2.05 0.49 16.74
N ASP A 26 3.21 -0.15 16.91
CA ASP A 26 4.53 0.48 16.76
C ASP A 26 4.83 0.95 15.33
N ILE A 27 4.15 0.35 14.34
CA ILE A 27 4.31 0.75 12.94
C ILE A 27 3.24 1.74 12.48
N GLN A 28 2.25 2.07 13.31
CA GLN A 28 1.22 3.04 12.92
C GLN A 28 1.84 4.44 12.80
N GLY A 29 1.44 5.16 11.76
CA GLY A 29 1.93 6.50 11.48
C GLY A 29 3.25 6.54 10.71
N ILE A 30 3.95 5.41 10.55
CA ILE A 30 5.13 5.35 9.68
C ILE A 30 4.72 5.72 8.26
N SER A 31 5.51 6.60 7.65
CA SER A 31 5.37 7.03 6.27
C SER A 31 6.68 6.89 5.51
N GLY A 32 6.56 6.76 4.20
CA GLY A 32 7.72 6.60 3.32
C GLY A 32 7.29 6.30 1.89
N ARG A 33 8.19 5.69 1.13
CA ARG A 33 7.96 5.26 -0.25
C ARG A 33 7.94 3.74 -0.33
N VAL A 34 7.01 3.19 -1.12
CA VAL A 34 7.05 1.74 -1.42
C VAL A 34 8.23 1.45 -2.33
N VAL A 35 9.12 0.57 -1.90
CA VAL A 35 10.31 0.15 -2.67
C VAL A 35 10.20 -1.28 -3.20
N ASP A 36 9.34 -2.10 -2.60
CA ASP A 36 9.11 -3.47 -3.03
C ASP A 36 7.69 -3.94 -2.64
N GLU A 37 7.15 -4.87 -3.41
CA GLU A 37 5.86 -5.51 -3.18
C GLU A 37 5.96 -7.02 -3.41
N THR A 38 5.63 -7.80 -2.37
CA THR A 38 5.43 -9.24 -2.52
C THR A 38 3.94 -9.57 -2.46
N ARG A 39 3.59 -10.86 -2.55
CA ARG A 39 2.21 -11.32 -2.38
C ARG A 39 1.55 -10.79 -1.10
N ASN A 40 2.28 -10.79 0.01
CA ASN A 40 1.73 -10.55 1.34
C ASN A 40 2.30 -9.30 2.03
N THR A 41 3.38 -8.71 1.52
CA THR A 41 4.08 -7.61 2.19
C THR A 41 4.32 -6.43 1.26
N LEU A 42 4.49 -5.25 1.86
CA LEU A 42 5.07 -4.06 1.24
C LEU A 42 6.36 -3.70 1.97
N ARG A 43 7.42 -3.38 1.24
CA ARG A 43 8.62 -2.78 1.82
C ARG A 43 8.55 -1.27 1.64
N ILE A 44 8.70 -0.55 2.75
CA ILE A 44 8.58 0.90 2.81
C ILE A 44 9.91 1.47 3.26
N GLU A 45 10.49 2.33 2.44
CA GLU A 45 11.67 3.12 2.77
C GLU A 45 11.22 4.44 3.42
N MET A 46 11.68 4.69 4.63
CA MET A 46 11.42 5.90 5.42
C MET A 46 12.36 7.04 5.01
N ASP A 47 12.04 8.27 5.41
CA ASP A 47 12.84 9.46 5.10
C ASP A 47 14.28 9.40 5.65
N ASP A 48 14.51 8.58 6.69
CA ASP A 48 15.84 8.33 7.28
C ASP A 48 16.63 7.20 6.59
N GLY A 49 16.10 6.67 5.48
CA GLY A 49 16.70 5.59 4.70
C GLY A 49 16.51 4.19 5.28
N ARG A 50 15.83 4.04 6.42
CA ARG A 50 15.51 2.71 6.95
C ARG A 50 14.36 2.09 6.17
N GLU A 51 14.48 0.80 5.89
CA GLU A 51 13.41 0.02 5.29
C GLU A 51 12.66 -0.79 6.35
N ILE A 52 11.33 -0.80 6.25
CA ILE A 52 10.48 -1.70 7.04
C ILE A 52 9.65 -2.58 6.12
N THR A 53 9.39 -3.81 6.55
CA THR A 53 8.49 -4.72 5.84
C THR A 53 7.16 -4.80 6.59
N VAL A 54 6.06 -4.48 5.90
CA VAL A 54 4.73 -4.42 6.47
C VAL A 54 3.85 -5.51 5.87
N PRO A 55 3.27 -6.42 6.68
CA PRO A 55 2.30 -7.38 6.19
C PRO A 55 0.99 -6.67 5.81
N LYS A 56 0.53 -6.89 4.58
CA LYS A 56 -0.64 -6.22 4.01
C LYS A 56 -1.93 -6.56 4.77
N GLY A 57 -2.13 -7.84 5.11
CA GLY A 57 -3.40 -8.34 5.66
C GLY A 57 -3.79 -7.83 7.05
N ILE A 58 -2.89 -7.10 7.72
CA ILE A 58 -3.06 -6.57 9.08
C ILE A 58 -2.98 -5.04 9.13
N ALA A 59 -2.86 -4.36 7.99
CA ALA A 59 -2.62 -2.92 7.93
C ALA A 59 -3.60 -2.22 6.97
N VAL A 60 -3.91 -0.97 7.30
CA VAL A 60 -4.62 -0.02 6.43
C VAL A 60 -3.61 1.02 5.98
N PHE A 61 -3.55 1.25 4.67
CA PHE A 61 -2.57 2.12 4.03
C PHE A 61 -3.25 3.36 3.46
N HIS A 62 -2.60 4.51 3.62
CA HIS A 62 -2.92 5.74 2.91
C HIS A 62 -1.88 5.96 1.82
N PHE A 63 -2.27 5.71 0.57
CA PHE A 63 -1.42 5.99 -0.59
C PHE A 63 -1.67 7.39 -1.10
N ARG A 64 -0.62 8.07 -1.55
CA ARG A 64 -0.74 9.31 -2.32
C ARG A 64 -0.59 9.00 -3.80
N THR A 65 -1.58 9.36 -4.60
CA THR A 65 -1.49 9.25 -6.06
C THR A 65 -0.48 10.27 -6.60
N PRO A 66 0.05 10.09 -7.82
CA PRO A 66 0.89 11.10 -8.47
C PRO A 66 0.23 12.48 -8.63
N GLN A 67 -1.11 12.53 -8.52
CA GLN A 67 -1.91 13.77 -8.58
C GLN A 67 -2.13 14.40 -7.20
N GLY A 68 -1.61 13.80 -6.13
CA GLY A 68 -1.72 14.31 -4.77
C GLY A 68 -2.94 13.82 -3.99
N GLU A 69 -3.81 13.01 -4.61
CA GLU A 69 -4.99 12.47 -3.92
C GLU A 69 -4.59 11.41 -2.89
N LEU A 70 -5.24 11.43 -1.73
CA LEU A 70 -5.07 10.43 -0.70
C LEU A 70 -6.08 9.29 -0.88
N VAL A 71 -5.61 8.05 -0.87
CA VAL A 71 -6.46 6.86 -1.01
C VAL A 71 -6.23 5.93 0.16
N GLU A 72 -7.30 5.65 0.92
CA GLU A 72 -7.29 4.63 1.96
C GLU A 72 -7.57 3.26 1.37
N ILE A 73 -6.72 2.28 1.70
CA ILE A 73 -6.84 0.90 1.25
C ILE A 73 -6.65 -0.05 2.44
N ASP A 74 -7.64 -0.90 2.69
CA ASP A 74 -7.44 -2.09 3.53
C ASP A 74 -6.45 -3.03 2.81
N GLY A 75 -5.30 -3.30 3.44
CA GLY A 75 -4.26 -4.12 2.84
C GLY A 75 -4.70 -5.55 2.53
N ARG A 76 -5.79 -6.06 3.10
CA ARG A 76 -6.42 -7.34 2.69
C ARG A 76 -6.83 -7.33 1.21
N ALA A 77 -7.25 -6.18 0.69
CA ALA A 77 -7.55 -6.02 -0.74
C ALA A 77 -6.29 -6.25 -1.60
N LEU A 78 -5.12 -5.84 -1.09
CA LEU A 78 -3.81 -5.91 -1.75
C LEU A 78 -3.10 -7.26 -1.59
N VAL A 79 -3.66 -8.22 -0.84
CA VAL A 79 -3.09 -9.57 -0.71
C VAL A 79 -3.24 -10.32 -2.03
N ALA A 80 -2.17 -10.26 -2.82
CA ALA A 80 -1.94 -10.86 -4.14
C ALA A 80 -0.58 -10.32 -4.63
N ARG A 81 0.07 -11.02 -5.57
CA ARG A 81 1.24 -10.46 -6.26
C ARG A 81 0.82 -9.29 -7.16
N PRO A 82 1.71 -8.31 -7.48
CA PRO A 82 1.39 -7.18 -8.35
C PRO A 82 0.68 -7.59 -9.65
N GLU A 83 1.19 -8.59 -10.34
CA GLU A 83 0.67 -9.14 -11.60
C GLU A 83 -0.70 -9.84 -11.44
N GLU A 84 -0.96 -10.43 -10.27
CA GLU A 84 -2.23 -11.09 -9.96
C GLU A 84 -3.34 -10.07 -9.66
N ARG A 85 -2.99 -8.89 -9.13
CA ARG A 85 -3.95 -7.83 -8.76
C ARG A 85 -4.74 -7.31 -9.96
N ILE A 86 -4.14 -7.30 -11.15
CA ILE A 86 -4.74 -6.79 -12.39
C ILE A 86 -6.07 -7.51 -12.71
N LYS A 87 -6.12 -8.83 -12.49
CA LYS A 87 -7.27 -9.68 -12.82
C LYS A 87 -8.28 -9.82 -11.68
N LYS A 88 -7.95 -9.34 -10.48
CA LYS A 88 -8.78 -9.52 -9.29
C LYS A 88 -10.09 -8.73 -9.43
N LYS A 89 -11.22 -9.41 -9.24
CA LYS A 89 -12.55 -8.78 -9.20
C LYS A 89 -12.74 -8.16 -7.82
N PHE A 90 -12.54 -6.86 -7.74
CA PHE A 90 -12.84 -6.10 -6.53
C PHE A 90 -14.33 -5.82 -6.51
N ARG A 91 -15.02 -6.26 -5.45
CA ARG A 91 -16.35 -5.75 -5.14
C ARG A 91 -16.17 -4.29 -4.73
N LYS A 92 -16.89 -3.38 -5.38
CA LYS A 92 -17.01 -2.01 -4.89
C LYS A 92 -17.65 -2.10 -3.49
N PRO A 93 -17.17 -1.33 -2.49
CA PRO A 93 -17.97 -1.08 -1.31
C PRO A 93 -19.30 -0.42 -1.69
#